data_AF-A0A963EE15-F1
#
_entry.id   AF-A0A963EE15-F1
#
_cell.length_a   1.000
_cell.length_b   1.000
_cell.length_c   1.000
_cell.angle_alpha   90.00
_cell.angle_beta   90.00
_cell.angle_gamma   90.00
#
_symmetry.space_group_name_H-M   'P 1'
#
loop_
_entity.id
_entity.type
_entity.pdbx_description
1 polymer ?
#
loop_
_entity_poly.entity_id
_entity_poly.type
_entity_poly.pdbx_seq_one_letter_code
_entity_poly.pdbx_strand_id
1 'polypeptide(L)'
;MHVPTKPISDYPWFIRLFFRNQKRRYGKVLEPGLLWGRSPWVFATLALLYGALDRKGSPLSPVLRSLITVRVSQINHCEFCVDINSATLEKRGVPDEKIEALWEWQQSPLFDP
;
A
#
# COMPACT_ATOMS: atom_id res chain seq x y z
N MET A 1 -16.33 -14.17 11.01
CA MET A 1 -16.84 -12.94 11.64
C MET A 1 -16.37 -11.76 10.79
N HIS A 2 -17.27 -11.00 10.16
CA HIS A 2 -16.92 -9.84 9.34
C HIS A 2 -17.42 -8.56 10.03
N VAL A 3 -16.58 -7.52 10.08
CA VAL A 3 -16.97 -6.22 10.65
C VAL A 3 -17.54 -5.36 9.52
N PRO A 4 -18.82 -4.90 9.59
CA PRO A 4 -19.39 -4.08 8.53
C PRO A 4 -18.66 -2.74 8.43
N THR A 5 -18.63 -2.14 7.24
CA THR A 5 -18.16 -0.76 7.06
C THR A 5 -19.21 0.25 7.56
N LYS A 6 -18.83 1.51 7.80
CA LYS A 6 -19.77 2.59 8.14
C LYS A 6 -19.67 3.72 7.10
N PRO A 7 -20.71 4.55 6.92
CA PRO A 7 -20.70 5.66 5.97
C PRO A 7 -19.51 6.62 6.14
N ILE A 8 -18.99 7.15 5.04
CA ILE A 8 -17.87 8.12 5.04
C ILE A 8 -18.19 9.39 5.82
N SER A 9 -19.47 9.79 5.88
CA SER A 9 -19.97 10.93 6.66
C SER A 9 -19.63 10.84 8.15
N ASP A 10 -19.49 9.61 8.66
CA ASP A 10 -19.39 9.33 10.10
C ASP A 10 -17.94 9.35 10.61
N TYR A 11 -16.99 9.76 9.76
CA TYR A 11 -15.58 9.88 10.09
C TYR A 11 -15.18 11.35 10.30
N PRO A 12 -14.20 11.63 11.18
CA PRO A 12 -13.65 12.98 11.33
C PRO A 12 -13.21 13.57 9.99
N TRP A 13 -13.32 14.89 9.85
CA TRP A 13 -13.03 15.59 8.59
C TRP A 13 -11.63 15.29 8.04
N PHE A 14 -10.62 15.17 8.90
CA PHE A 14 -9.25 14.88 8.48
C PHE A 14 -9.07 13.44 7.95
N ILE A 15 -9.83 12.47 8.48
CA ILE A 15 -9.88 11.11 7.92
C ILE A 15 -10.62 11.11 6.58
N ARG A 16 -11.67 11.92 6.42
CA ARG A 16 -12.35 12.09 5.14
C ARG A 16 -11.41 12.66 4.07
N LEU A 17 -10.46 13.52 4.43
CA LEU A 17 -9.39 13.97 3.52
C LEU A 17 -8.48 12.81 3.08
N PHE A 18 -8.15 11.90 4.01
CA PHE A 18 -7.39 10.70 3.69
C PHE A 18 -8.14 9.80 2.69
N PHE A 19 -9.45 9.58 2.88
CA PHE A 19 -10.27 8.82 1.93
C PHE A 19 -10.37 9.47 0.56
N ARG A 20 -10.47 10.80 0.51
CA ARG A 20 -10.41 11.54 -0.76
C ARG A 20 -9.09 11.28 -1.50
N ASN A 21 -7.97 11.24 -0.77
CA ASN A 21 -6.68 10.90 -1.35
C ASN A 21 -6.61 9.43 -1.82
N GLN A 22 -7.16 8.48 -1.06
CA GLN A 22 -7.26 7.09 -1.50
C GLN A 22 -8.06 6.96 -2.80
N LYS A 23 -9.24 7.59 -2.87
CA LYS A 23 -10.07 7.57 -4.09
C LYS A 23 -9.33 8.15 -5.29
N ARG A 24 -8.53 9.20 -5.10
CA ARG A 24 -7.67 9.76 -6.16
C ARG A 24 -6.59 8.77 -6.61
N ARG A 25 -5.95 8.05 -5.69
CA ARG A 25 -4.81 7.14 -5.97
C ARG A 25 -5.24 5.79 -6.53
N TYR A 26 -6.35 5.24 -6.03
CA TYR A 26 -6.81 3.88 -6.28
C TYR A 26 -8.17 3.81 -7.01
N GLY A 27 -8.79 4.94 -7.35
CA GLY A 27 -10.12 5.00 -7.96
C GLY A 27 -11.28 4.77 -6.97
N LYS A 28 -11.01 4.16 -5.81
CA LYS A 28 -11.98 3.88 -4.74
C LYS A 28 -11.40 4.12 -3.35
N VAL A 29 -12.28 4.27 -2.36
CA VAL A 29 -11.89 4.19 -0.95
C VAL A 29 -11.73 2.72 -0.61
N LEU A 30 -10.62 2.36 0.04
CA LEU A 30 -10.33 0.97 0.36
C LEU A 30 -11.09 0.56 1.63
N GLU A 31 -11.67 -0.64 1.64
CA GLU A 31 -12.37 -1.17 2.81
C GLU A 31 -11.50 -1.21 4.07
N PRO A 32 -10.20 -1.60 4.02
CA PRO A 32 -9.32 -1.50 5.18
C PRO A 32 -9.24 -0.08 5.75
N GLY A 33 -9.27 0.95 4.91
CA GLY A 33 -9.29 2.34 5.35
C GLY A 33 -10.58 2.69 6.11
N LEU A 34 -11.73 2.20 5.64
CA LEU A 34 -13.01 2.35 6.34
C LEU A 34 -13.00 1.61 7.69
N LEU A 35 -12.40 0.42 7.75
CA LEU A 35 -12.28 -0.32 9.00
C LEU A 35 -11.37 0.40 10.00
N TRP A 36 -10.18 0.81 9.58
CA TRP A 36 -9.18 1.43 10.45
C TRP A 36 -9.52 2.84 10.88
N GLY A 37 -10.23 3.61 10.05
CA GLY A 37 -10.69 4.96 10.38
C GLY A 37 -11.62 5.05 11.59
N ARG A 38 -12.10 3.91 12.12
CA ARG A 38 -12.81 3.82 13.41
C ARG A 38 -11.93 4.21 14.59
N SER A 39 -10.62 4.02 14.48
CA SER A 39 -9.61 4.53 15.41
C SER A 39 -8.81 5.62 14.70
N PRO A 40 -9.33 6.87 14.65
CA PRO A 40 -8.82 7.88 13.73
C PRO A 40 -7.37 8.29 14.00
N TRP A 41 -6.95 8.35 15.26
CA TRP A 41 -5.58 8.71 15.63
C TRP A 41 -4.57 7.60 15.34
N VAL A 42 -4.93 6.34 15.65
CA VAL A 42 -4.09 5.19 15.29
C VAL A 42 -3.93 5.13 13.78
N PHE A 43 -5.02 5.29 13.04
CA PHE A 43 -4.99 5.26 11.58
C PHE A 43 -4.16 6.41 11.00
N ALA A 44 -4.31 7.62 11.52
CA ALA A 44 -3.53 8.78 11.09
C ALA A 44 -2.03 8.57 11.34
N THR A 45 -1.62 8.10 12.52
CA THR A 45 -0.22 7.81 12.83
C THR A 45 0.36 6.76 11.88
N LEU A 46 -0.40 5.70 11.61
CA LEU A 46 0.05 4.65 10.70
C LEU A 46 0.15 5.14 9.26
N ALA A 47 -0.81 5.94 8.80
CA ALA A 47 -0.75 6.59 7.49
C ALA A 47 0.46 7.52 7.35
N LEU A 48 0.78 8.29 8.41
CA LEU A 48 1.94 9.17 8.43
C LEU A 48 3.25 8.38 8.43
N LEU A 49 3.33 7.26 9.15
CA LEU A 49 4.48 6.36 9.12
C LEU A 49 4.73 5.84 7.69
N TYR A 50 3.70 5.27 7.04
CA TYR A 50 3.84 4.81 5.65
C TYR A 50 4.16 5.96 4.69
N GLY A 51 3.59 7.14 4.89
CA GLY A 51 3.92 8.34 4.11
C GLY A 51 5.38 8.77 4.28
N ALA A 52 5.92 8.67 5.50
CA ALA A 52 7.32 8.94 5.77
C ALA A 52 8.25 7.92 5.08
N LEU A 53 7.86 6.64 5.01
CA LEU A 53 8.59 5.62 4.26
C LEU A 53 8.50 5.85 2.74
N ASP A 54 7.35 6.28 2.22
CA ASP A 54 7.11 6.53 0.78
C ASP A 54 7.56 7.93 0.30
N ARG A 55 8.13 8.77 1.17
CA ARG A 55 8.58 10.15 0.83
C ARG A 55 9.63 10.21 -0.29
N LYS A 56 9.68 11.34 -1.01
CA LYS A 56 10.66 11.57 -2.09
C LYS A 56 12.12 11.59 -1.63
N GLY A 57 12.39 12.15 -0.44
CA GLY A 57 13.73 12.18 0.16
C GLY A 57 14.11 10.90 0.90
N SER A 58 13.61 9.74 0.46
CA SER A 58 14.06 8.45 1.00
C SER A 58 15.42 8.08 0.40
N PRO A 59 16.34 7.47 1.17
CA PRO A 59 17.60 6.97 0.60
C PRO A 59 17.39 5.79 -0.36
N LEU A 60 16.24 5.13 -0.31
CA LEU A 60 15.90 4.02 -1.20
C LEU A 60 15.08 4.51 -2.39
N SER A 61 15.36 4.00 -3.58
CA SER A 61 14.60 4.34 -4.78
C SER A 61 13.11 4.00 -4.61
N PRO A 62 12.19 4.72 -5.29
CA PRO A 62 10.77 4.37 -5.27
C PRO A 62 10.51 2.92 -5.65
N VAL A 63 11.13 2.42 -6.72
CA VAL A 63 10.94 1.04 -7.18
C VAL A 63 11.36 0.04 -6.09
N LEU A 64 12.55 0.22 -5.49
CA LEU A 64 13.05 -0.69 -4.46
C LEU A 64 12.12 -0.74 -3.22
N ARG A 65 11.62 0.40 -2.75
CA ARG A 65 10.69 0.46 -1.61
C ARG A 65 9.38 -0.28 -1.88
N SER A 66 8.85 -0.14 -3.09
CA SER A 66 7.63 -0.85 -3.48
C SER A 66 7.87 -2.36 -3.63
N LEU A 67 9.01 -2.78 -4.19
CA LEU A 67 9.40 -4.20 -4.25
C LEU A 67 9.51 -4.79 -2.84
N ILE A 68 10.17 -4.09 -1.90
CA ILE A 68 10.24 -4.51 -0.49
C ILE A 68 8.83 -4.67 0.10
N THR A 69 7.92 -3.74 -0.18
CA THR A 69 6.56 -3.79 0.35
C THR A 69 5.77 -4.99 -0.20
N VAL A 70 5.90 -5.31 -1.48
CA VAL A 70 5.31 -6.53 -2.07
C VAL A 70 5.96 -7.78 -1.46
N ARG A 71 7.29 -7.82 -1.31
CA ARG A 71 7.98 -8.99 -0.74
C ARG A 71 7.59 -9.24 0.72
N VAL A 72 7.48 -8.19 1.53
CA VAL A 72 6.97 -8.29 2.90
C VAL A 72 5.52 -8.78 2.90
N SER A 73 4.69 -8.31 1.97
CA SER A 73 3.30 -8.75 1.83
C SER A 73 3.19 -10.24 1.49
N GLN A 74 4.05 -10.71 0.58
CA GLN A 74 4.19 -12.12 0.21
C GLN A 74 4.61 -12.99 1.40
N ILE A 75 5.64 -12.59 2.15
CA ILE A 75 6.11 -13.31 3.35
C ILE A 75 5.00 -13.41 4.41
N ASN A 76 4.16 -12.37 4.53
CA ASN A 76 3.03 -12.36 5.47
C ASN A 76 1.74 -12.93 4.88
N HIS A 77 1.78 -13.52 3.68
CA HIS A 77 0.62 -14.11 3.01
C HIS A 77 -0.60 -13.18 2.92
N CYS A 78 -0.37 -11.87 2.77
CA CYS A 78 -1.45 -10.89 2.62
C CYS A 78 -1.75 -10.67 1.13
N GLU A 79 -2.66 -11.45 0.55
CA GLU A 79 -3.05 -11.35 -0.86
C GLU A 79 -3.49 -9.94 -1.26
N PHE A 80 -4.33 -9.30 -0.45
CA PHE A 80 -4.74 -7.90 -0.64
C PHE A 80 -3.54 -6.95 -0.72
N CYS A 81 -2.54 -7.16 0.16
CA CYS A 81 -1.35 -6.32 0.20
C CYS A 81 -0.44 -6.60 -0.99
N VAL A 82 -0.34 -7.85 -1.45
CA VAL A 82 0.40 -8.20 -2.67
C VAL A 82 -0.21 -7.49 -3.87
N ASP A 83 -1.53 -7.61 -4.07
CA ASP A 83 -2.26 -6.98 -5.18
C ASP A 83 -2.08 -5.46 -5.21
N ILE A 84 -2.43 -4.77 -4.12
CA ILE A 84 -2.41 -3.30 -4.11
C ILE A 84 -1.00 -2.70 -4.28
N ASN A 85 0.03 -3.37 -3.75
CA ASN A 85 1.40 -2.91 -3.87
C ASN A 85 2.00 -3.27 -5.25
N SER A 86 1.57 -4.37 -5.87
CA SER A 86 1.90 -4.72 -7.26
C SER A 86 1.33 -3.70 -8.24
N ALA A 87 0.05 -3.33 -8.10
CA ALA A 87 -0.55 -2.25 -8.88
C ALA A 87 0.15 -0.88 -8.68
N THR A 88 0.86 -0.69 -7.55
CA THR A 88 1.69 0.50 -7.34
C THR A 88 3.03 0.41 -8.08
N LEU A 89 3.62 -0.78 -8.22
CA LEU A 89 4.82 -1.03 -9.02
C LEU A 89 4.55 -0.85 -10.51
N GLU A 90 3.44 -1.37 -11.02
CA GLU A 90 3.00 -1.16 -12.41
C GLU A 90 2.89 0.33 -12.74
N LYS A 91 2.26 1.11 -11.85
CA LYS A 91 2.18 2.59 -11.98
C LYS A 91 3.55 3.29 -11.95
N ARG A 92 4.58 2.63 -11.42
CA ARG A 92 5.97 3.10 -11.43
C ARG A 92 6.74 2.63 -12.67
N GLY A 93 6.08 1.93 -13.60
CA GLY A 93 6.66 1.44 -14.86
C GLY A 93 7.47 0.15 -14.71
N VAL A 94 7.26 -0.60 -13.63
CA VAL A 94 7.92 -1.90 -13.45
C VAL A 94 7.16 -2.96 -14.25
N PRO A 95 7.83 -3.75 -15.10
CA PRO A 95 7.17 -4.82 -15.86
C PRO A 95 6.60 -5.91 -14.97
N ASP A 96 5.44 -6.46 -15.34
CA ASP A 96 4.73 -7.51 -14.59
C ASP A 96 5.62 -8.73 -14.34
N GLU A 97 6.41 -9.15 -15.33
CA GLU A 97 7.38 -10.25 -15.22
C GLU A 97 8.34 -10.07 -14.02
N LYS A 98 8.81 -8.84 -13.78
CA LYS A 98 9.69 -8.54 -12.64
C LYS A 98 8.92 -8.56 -11.32
N ILE A 99 7.65 -8.19 -11.31
CA ILE A 99 6.80 -8.22 -10.10
C ILE A 99 6.50 -9.67 -9.72
N GLU A 100 6.17 -10.51 -10.70
CA GLU A 100 5.89 -11.94 -10.51
C GLU A 100 7.12 -12.71 -10.03
N ALA A 101 8.30 -12.43 -10.61
CA ALA A 101 9.56 -13.06 -10.21
C ALA A 101 10.05 -12.67 -8.80
N LEU A 102 9.39 -11.72 -8.12
CA LEU A 102 9.83 -11.20 -6.83
C LEU A 102 9.83 -12.23 -5.70
N TRP A 103 9.01 -13.29 -5.80
CA TRP A 103 9.02 -14.36 -4.79
C TRP A 103 10.37 -15.10 -4.75
N GLU A 104 11.03 -15.21 -5.90
CA GLU A 104 12.29 -15.93 -6.12
C GLU A 104 13.42 -14.97 -6.52
N TRP A 105 13.35 -13.71 -6.06
CA TRP A 105 14.23 -12.63 -6.52
C TRP A 105 15.73 -12.97 -6.44
N GLN A 106 16.16 -13.78 -5.45
CA GLN A 106 17.56 -14.18 -5.30
C GLN A 106 18.09 -15.06 -6.46
N GLN A 107 17.19 -15.74 -7.17
CA GLN A 107 17.54 -16.66 -8.27
C GLN A 107 17.20 -16.04 -9.63
N SER A 108 16.46 -14.93 -9.65
CA SER A 108 15.98 -14.31 -10.88
C SER A 108 17.01 -13.33 -11.44
N PRO A 109 17.32 -13.39 -12.74
CA PRO A 109 18.21 -12.44 -13.40
C PRO A 109 17.60 -11.04 -13.54
N LEU A 110 16.33 -10.85 -13.17
CA LEU A 110 15.63 -9.58 -13.23
C LEU A 110 16.01 -8.63 -12.09
N PHE A 111 16.78 -9.09 -11.11
CA PHE A 111 17.19 -8.33 -9.94
C PHE A 111 18.71 -8.23 -9.85
N ASP A 112 19.19 -7.05 -9.47
CA ASP A 112 20.61 -6.86 -9.18
C ASP A 112 20.99 -7.60 -7.87
N PRO A 113 22.21 -8.14 -7.76
CA PRO A 113 22.71 -8.79 -6.55
C PRO A 113 22.75 -7.89 -5.31
#